data_AF-A0A642C3E8-F1
#
_entry.id   AF-A0A642C3E8-F1
#
_cell.length_a   1.000
_cell.length_b   1.000
_cell.length_c   1.000
_cell.angle_alpha   90.00
_cell.angle_beta   90.00
_cell.angle_gamma   90.00
#
_symmetry.space_group_name_H-M   'P 1'
#
loop_
_entity.id
_entity.type
_entity.pdbx_description
1 polymer ?
#
loop_
_entity_poly.entity_id
_entity_poly.type
_entity_poly.pdbx_seq_one_letter_code
_entity_poly.pdbx_strand_id
1 'polypeptide(L)' 'MKEIIKHKFPYLLFFLLLFSSFASAYGQERMITLNLSKVPLNTALKEIEKQTSMSVVYNTNDVDINRVISIK' A
#
# COMPACT_ATOMS: atom_id res chain seq x y z
N MET A 1 11.64 17.83 43.32
CA MET A 1 11.83 17.41 41.90
C MET A 1 11.30 16.01 41.60
N LYS A 2 11.64 14.99 42.40
CA LYS A 2 11.24 13.59 42.16
C LYS A 2 9.72 13.36 42.10
N GLU A 3 8.95 13.95 43.00
CA GLU A 3 7.48 13.83 43.05
C GLU A 3 6.77 14.48 41.84
N ILE A 4 7.27 15.64 41.38
CA ILE A 4 6.72 16.34 40.21
C ILE A 4 6.89 15.48 38.94
N ILE A 5 8.03 14.81 38.79
CA ILE A 5 8.29 13.90 37.67
C ILE A 5 7.37 12.68 37.74
N LYS A 6 7.13 12.15 38.95
CA LYS A 6 6.27 10.98 39.19
C LYS A 6 4.83 11.19 38.74
N HIS A 7 4.28 12.39 38.92
CA HIS A 7 2.93 12.73 38.46
C HIS A 7 2.87 13.11 36.98
N LYS A 8 3.95 13.66 36.39
CA LYS A 8 4.00 14.04 34.97
C LYS A 8 4.28 12.87 34.02
N PHE A 9 5.02 11.87 34.50
CA PHE A 9 5.35 10.66 33.75
C PHE A 9 4.13 9.86 33.23
N PRO A 10 3.07 9.60 34.02
CA PRO A 10 1.90 8.88 33.52
C PRO A 10 1.14 9.66 32.43
N TYR A 11 1.10 11.00 32.48
CA TYR A 11 0.48 11.81 31.42
C TYR A 11 1.30 11.76 30.13
N LEU A 12 2.64 11.76 30.22
CA LEU A 12 3.52 11.60 29.08
C LEU A 12 3.34 10.21 28.45
N LEU A 13 3.28 9.17 29.27
CA LEU A 13 3.10 7.79 28.83
C LEU A 13 1.72 7.60 28.21
N PHE A 14 0.68 8.20 28.79
CA PHE A 14 -0.67 8.23 28.24
C PHE A 14 -0.73 8.94 26.88
N PHE A 15 -0.07 10.09 26.74
CA PHE A 15 0.02 10.81 25.46
C PHE A 15 0.73 9.97 24.38
N LEU A 16 1.80 9.26 24.75
CA LEU A 16 2.53 8.37 23.85
C LEU A 16 1.65 7.20 23.38
N LEU A 17 0.86 6.61 24.28
CA LEU A 17 -0.08 5.52 23.97
C LEU A 17 -1.24 5.99 23.07
N LEU A 18 -1.72 7.22 23.24
CA LEU A 18 -2.74 7.79 22.35
C LEU A 18 -2.21 7.92 20.91
N PHE A 19 -0.92 8.23 20.73
CA PHE A 19 -0.33 8.39 19.41
C PHE A 19 -0.19 7.07 18.64
N SER A 20 -0.02 5.93 19.33
CA SER A 20 0.08 4.61 18.68
C SER A 20 -1.23 4.14 18.03
N SER A 21 -2.39 4.62 18.47
CA SER A 21 -3.69 4.24 17.90
C SER A 21 -3.98 4.85 16.53
N PHE A 22 -3.20 5.86 16.12
CA PHE A 22 -3.35 6.53 14.81
C PHE A 22 -2.36 5.98 13.76
N ALA A 23 -1.53 5.01 14.12
CA ALA A 23 -0.65 4.33 13.18
C ALA A 23 -1.45 3.36 12.32
N SER A 24 -2.06 3.85 11.24
CA SER A 24 -2.60 3.00 10.19
C SER A 24 -1.45 2.31 9.46
N ALA A 25 -1.47 0.98 9.40
CA ALA A 25 -0.53 0.24 8.58
C ALA A 25 -0.81 0.55 7.09
N TYR A 26 0.04 1.36 6.47
CA TYR A 26 -0.04 1.73 5.05
C TYR A 26 0.11 0.53 4.08
N GLY A 27 0.36 -0.68 4.60
CA GLY A 27 0.40 -1.93 3.83
C GLY A 27 -0.97 -2.58 3.59
N GLN A 28 -2.07 -1.93 3.94
CA GLN A 28 -3.42 -2.44 3.71
C GLN A 28 -3.66 -2.67 2.21
N GLU A 29 -4.22 -3.84 1.86
CA GLU A 29 -4.52 -4.27 0.49
C GLU A 29 -5.19 -3.14 -0.30
N ARG A 30 -4.45 -2.55 -1.24
CA ARG A 30 -4.96 -1.48 -2.08
C ARG A 30 -5.80 -2.11 -3.18
N MET A 31 -7.11 -2.04 -3.03
CA MET A 31 -8.03 -2.39 -4.11
C MET A 31 -7.81 -1.43 -5.28
N ILE A 32 -7.54 -1.99 -6.46
CA ILE A 32 -7.43 -1.26 -7.72
C ILE A 32 -8.59 -1.65 -8.63
N THR A 33 -9.09 -0.69 -9.40
CA THR A 33 -10.14 -0.93 -10.39
C THR A 33 -9.51 -0.93 -11.77
N LEU A 34 -9.61 -2.03 -12.48
CA LEU A 34 -9.13 -2.17 -13.86
C LEU A 34 -10.33 -2.46 -14.77
N ASN A 35 -10.67 -1.50 -15.63
CA ASN A 35 -11.65 -1.69 -16.69
C ASN A 35 -10.96 -1.55 -18.03
N LEU A 36 -10.49 -2.68 -18.56
CA LEU A 36 -9.69 -2.74 -19.76
C LEU A 36 -10.33 -3.70 -20.75
N SER A 37 -10.53 -3.26 -21.98
CA SER A 37 -11.16 -4.07 -23.03
C SER A 37 -10.27 -4.11 -24.25
N LYS A 38 -9.88 -5.33 -24.66
CA LYS A 38 -9.05 -5.61 -25.84
C LYS A 38 -7.76 -4.78 -25.89
N VAL A 39 -7.02 -4.75 -24.78
CA VAL A 39 -5.72 -4.07 -24.71
C VAL A 39 -4.58 -5.08 -24.53
N PRO A 40 -3.34 -4.76 -24.95
CA PRO A 40 -2.17 -5.58 -24.63
C PRO A 40 -1.95 -5.72 -23.13
N LEU A 41 -1.48 -6.88 -22.68
CA LEU A 41 -1.16 -7.16 -21.27
C LEU A 41 -0.21 -6.11 -20.66
N ASN A 42 0.77 -5.63 -21.43
CA ASN A 42 1.67 -4.55 -21.02
C ASN A 42 0.91 -3.30 -20.50
N THR A 43 -0.18 -2.93 -21.15
CA THR A 43 -1.01 -1.77 -20.74
C THR A 43 -1.66 -2.02 -19.38
N ALA A 44 -2.13 -3.24 -19.13
CA ALA A 44 -2.71 -3.59 -17.84
C ALA A 44 -1.65 -3.58 -16.72
N LEU A 45 -0.47 -4.13 -16.98
CA LEU A 45 0.63 -4.14 -16.01
C LEU A 45 1.07 -2.71 -15.65
N LYS A 46 1.24 -1.83 -16.65
CA LYS A 46 1.58 -0.41 -16.41
C LYS A 46 0.53 0.32 -15.58
N GLU A 47 -0.75 0.02 -15.77
CA GLU A 47 -1.82 0.64 -14.98
C GLU A 47 -1.79 0.15 -13.52
N ILE A 48 -1.48 -1.13 -13.29
CA ILE A 48 -1.26 -1.69 -11.95
C ILE A 48 -0.08 -0.97 -11.28
N GLU A 49 1.06 -0.87 -11.96
CA GLU A 49 2.25 -0.18 -11.44
C GLU A 49 1.94 1.27 -11.06
N LYS A 50 1.19 1.98 -11.93
CA LYS A 50 0.77 3.36 -11.70
C LYS A 50 -0.16 3.53 -10.50
N GLN A 51 -1.14 2.65 -10.32
CA GLN A 51 -2.11 2.77 -9.22
C GLN A 51 -1.56 2.29 -7.88
N THR A 52 -0.66 1.31 -7.89
CA THR A 52 -0.08 0.72 -6.68
C THR A 52 1.22 1.41 -6.25
N SER A 53 1.87 2.17 -7.15
CA SER A 53 3.24 2.66 -6.97
C SER A 53 4.25 1.53 -6.70
N MET A 54 3.96 0.33 -7.20
CA MET A 54 4.81 -0.86 -7.11
C MET A 54 5.35 -1.23 -8.49
N SER A 55 6.46 -1.97 -8.54
CA SER A 55 6.99 -2.53 -9.78
C SER A 55 6.52 -3.97 -9.96
N VAL A 56 6.09 -4.32 -11.17
CA VAL A 56 5.66 -5.68 -11.49
C VAL A 56 6.76 -6.39 -12.27
N VAL A 57 7.30 -7.45 -11.68
CA VAL A 57 8.38 -8.26 -12.27
C VAL A 57 7.81 -9.60 -12.74
N TYR A 58 8.15 -9.99 -13.96
CA TYR A 58 7.69 -11.24 -14.58
C TYR A 58 8.80 -11.85 -15.45
N ASN A 59 8.69 -13.16 -15.68
CA ASN A 59 9.59 -13.86 -16.59
C ASN A 59 9.14 -13.65 -18.04
N THR A 60 10.03 -13.13 -18.89
CA THR A 60 9.75 -12.90 -20.32
C THR A 60 9.58 -14.19 -21.12
N ASN A 61 10.07 -15.33 -20.60
CA ASN A 61 9.87 -16.63 -21.24
C ASN A 61 8.46 -17.19 -21.02
N ASP A 62 7.80 -16.76 -19.93
CA ASP A 62 6.52 -17.33 -19.51
C ASP A 62 5.34 -16.39 -19.83
N VAL A 63 5.61 -15.09 -19.97
CA VAL A 63 4.58 -14.04 -20.12
C VAL A 63 4.71 -13.33 -21.46
N ASP A 64 3.69 -13.46 -22.31
CA ASP A 64 3.53 -12.66 -23.52
C ASP A 64 2.86 -11.31 -23.22
N ILE A 65 3.68 -10.25 -23.21
CA ILE A 65 3.26 -8.87 -22.93
C ILE A 65 2.36 -8.25 -24.00
N ASN A 66 2.37 -8.80 -25.23
CA ASN A 66 1.59 -8.30 -26.35
C ASN A 66 0.24 -8.98 -26.49
N ARG A 67 0.00 -10.02 -25.68
CA ARG A 67 -1.29 -10.72 -25.64
C ARG A 67 -2.41 -9.74 -25.35
N VAL A 68 -3.43 -9.76 -26.21
CA VAL A 68 -4.63 -8.93 -26.04
C VAL A 68 -5.52 -9.56 -24.97
N ILE A 69 -5.83 -8.79 -23.92
CA ILE A 69 -6.65 -9.21 -22.78
C ILE A 69 -7.80 -8.24 -22.53
N SER A 70 -8.78 -8.68 -21.73
CA SER A 70 -9.85 -7.83 -21.20
C SER A 70 -10.09 -8.18 -19.74
N ILE A 71 -10.18 -7.17 -18.87
CA ILE A 71 -10.41 -7.27 -17.43
C ILE A 71 -11.60 -6.36 -17.11
N LYS A 72 -12.60 -6.93 -16.41
CA LYS A 72 -13.80 -6.24 -15.95
C LYS A 72 -13.88 -6.26 -14.44
#